data_AF-A0A7J0EP31-F1
#
_entry.id   AF-A0A7J0EP31-F1
#
_cell.length_a   1.000
_cell.length_b   1.000
_cell.length_c   1.000
_cell.angle_alpha   90.00
_cell.angle_beta   90.00
_cell.angle_gamma   90.00
#
_symmetry.space_group_name_H-M   'P 1'
#
loop_
_entity.id
_entity.type
_entity.pdbx_description
1 polymer ?
#
loop_
_entity_poly.entity_id
_entity_poly.type
_entity_poly.pdbx_seq_one_letter_code
_entity_poly.pdbx_strand_id
1 'polypeptide(L)'
;MYNLDSGPVELKVVPTQASPDSISSQSSEMKAKGPNKCRTCRKRVGLTGFNCRCGNIFCAVHRYSDKHDCPFEYRTAARDAIGKANPVCEGRKA
;
A
#
# COMPACT_ATOMS: atom_id res chain seq x y z
N MET A 1 -3.92 -4.53 38.02
CA MET A 1 -2.96 -5.53 37.54
C MET A 1 -3.76 -6.55 36.75
N TYR A 2 -4.03 -6.27 35.46
CA TYR A 2 -4.84 -7.17 34.64
C TYR A 2 -3.92 -8.25 34.06
N ASN A 3 -4.22 -9.51 34.34
CA ASN A 3 -3.46 -10.65 33.83
C ASN A 3 -3.84 -10.90 32.36
N LEU A 4 -2.85 -10.88 31.45
CA LEU A 4 -2.98 -11.41 30.09
C LEU A 4 -2.61 -12.89 30.13
N ASP A 5 -3.60 -13.75 30.25
CA ASP A 5 -3.40 -15.18 29.97
C ASP A 5 -3.40 -15.37 28.45
N SER A 6 -2.19 -15.47 27.89
CA SER A 6 -1.96 -15.73 26.47
C SER A 6 -1.92 -17.24 26.24
N GLY A 7 -3.09 -17.82 25.95
CA GLY A 7 -3.21 -19.20 25.51
C GLY A 7 -2.54 -19.42 24.14
N PRO A 8 -1.92 -20.58 23.88
CA PRO A 8 -1.26 -20.87 22.62
C PRO A 8 -2.28 -21.04 21.49
N VAL A 9 -2.24 -20.15 20.50
CA VAL A 9 -2.98 -20.32 19.24
C VAL A 9 -2.27 -21.37 18.38
N GLU A 10 -2.92 -22.52 18.20
CA GLU A 10 -2.47 -23.64 17.39
C GLU A 10 -2.41 -23.23 15.90
N LEU A 11 -1.20 -23.07 15.39
CA LEU A 11 -0.91 -22.80 13.98
C LEU A 11 -1.05 -24.08 13.16
N LYS A 12 -2.18 -24.24 12.46
CA LYS A 12 -2.31 -25.26 11.41
C LYS A 12 -1.55 -24.83 10.16
N VAL A 13 -0.38 -25.43 9.98
CA VAL A 13 0.47 -25.32 8.78
C VAL A 13 -0.10 -26.24 7.70
N VAL A 14 -0.50 -25.68 6.55
CA VAL A 14 -0.90 -26.42 5.35
C VAL A 14 0.29 -26.44 4.37
N PRO A 15 0.73 -27.61 3.85
CA PRO A 15 1.91 -27.70 2.99
C PRO A 15 1.70 -27.21 1.55
N THR A 16 2.81 -26.72 1.01
CA THR A 16 3.15 -26.27 -0.34
C THR A 16 2.60 -27.12 -1.49
N GLN A 17 1.98 -26.47 -2.48
CA GLN A 17 1.99 -26.96 -3.87
C GLN A 17 2.81 -25.98 -4.73
N ALA A 18 3.87 -26.52 -5.32
CA ALA A 18 4.65 -25.88 -6.36
C ALA A 18 3.93 -26.02 -7.71
N SER A 19 3.94 -24.97 -8.51
CA SER A 19 3.77 -25.06 -9.97
C SER A 19 4.69 -24.02 -10.61
N PRO A 20 5.62 -24.43 -11.49
CA PRO A 20 6.37 -23.52 -12.35
C PRO A 20 5.50 -23.10 -13.54
N ASP A 21 6.05 -22.25 -14.41
CA ASP A 21 5.42 -21.63 -15.61
C ASP A 21 4.68 -20.31 -15.30
N SER A 22 5.04 -19.14 -15.82
CA SER A 22 5.91 -18.82 -16.94
C SER A 22 6.61 -17.49 -16.66
N ILE A 23 7.94 -17.50 -16.76
CA ILE A 23 8.79 -16.34 -16.96
C ILE A 23 8.37 -15.65 -18.27
N SER A 24 7.42 -14.71 -18.18
CA SER A 24 7.19 -13.73 -19.23
C SER A 24 8.25 -12.65 -19.08
N SER A 25 9.39 -12.90 -19.72
CA SER A 25 10.46 -11.94 -19.97
C SER A 25 9.92 -10.78 -20.81
N GLN A 26 9.24 -9.83 -20.18
CA GLN A 26 8.99 -8.53 -20.78
C GLN A 26 10.22 -7.66 -20.54
N SER A 27 11.18 -7.79 -21.44
CA SER A 27 12.22 -6.81 -21.69
C SER A 27 11.56 -5.51 -22.18
N SER A 28 11.01 -4.72 -21.25
CA SER A 28 10.64 -3.34 -21.53
C SER A 28 11.91 -2.50 -21.47
N GLU A 29 12.25 -1.87 -22.59
CA GLU A 29 13.35 -0.92 -22.75
C GLU A 29 13.59 -0.09 -21.48
N MET A 30 14.72 -0.36 -20.83
CA MET A 30 15.18 0.39 -19.67
C MET A 30 15.72 1.72 -20.17
N LYS A 31 14.83 2.63 -20.57
CA LYS A 31 15.15 4.05 -20.58
C LYS A 31 15.58 4.35 -19.15
N ALA A 32 16.88 4.52 -18.93
CA ALA A 32 17.48 4.64 -17.61
C ALA A 32 16.76 5.75 -16.85
N LYS A 33 15.77 5.37 -16.05
CA LYS A 33 15.01 6.30 -15.22
C LYS A 33 16.06 6.85 -14.27
N GLY A 34 16.25 8.18 -14.32
CA GLY A 34 17.24 8.87 -13.50
C GLY A 34 17.17 8.43 -12.04
N PRO A 35 18.24 8.64 -11.26
CA PRO A 35 18.38 8.06 -9.93
C PRO A 35 17.15 8.34 -9.07
N ASN A 36 16.43 7.29 -8.70
CA ASN A 36 15.28 7.40 -7.80
C ASN A 36 15.77 8.00 -6.48
N LYS A 37 15.26 9.19 -6.14
CA LYS A 37 15.60 9.94 -4.93
C LYS A 37 14.32 10.24 -4.15
N CYS A 38 14.43 10.25 -2.83
CA CYS A 38 13.36 10.70 -1.96
C CYS A 38 13.05 12.17 -2.22
N ARG A 39 11.78 12.54 -2.40
CA ARG A 39 11.42 13.95 -2.65
C ARG A 39 11.65 14.86 -1.43
N THR A 40 11.54 14.32 -0.20
CA THR A 40 11.77 15.09 1.04
C THR A 40 13.25 15.25 1.35
N CYS A 41 14.01 14.14 1.44
CA CYS A 41 15.41 14.19 1.91
C CYS A 41 16.46 14.03 0.80
N ARG A 42 16.05 13.88 -0.47
CA ARG A 42 16.93 13.72 -1.65
C ARG A 42 17.89 12.51 -1.62
N LYS A 43 17.83 11.68 -0.57
CA LYS A 43 18.57 10.41 -0.46
C LYS A 43 18.20 9.49 -1.63
N ARG A 44 19.19 8.81 -2.23
CA ARG A 44 18.91 7.78 -3.26
C ARG A 44 18.13 6.63 -2.62
N VAL A 45 17.02 6.24 -3.25
CA VAL A 45 16.13 5.17 -2.78
C VAL A 45 16.25 3.88 -3.61
N GLY A 46 17.03 3.91 -4.69
CA GLY A 46 17.37 2.72 -5.49
C GLY A 46 16.14 2.07 -6.13
N LEU A 47 16.12 0.73 -6.15
CA LEU A 47 14.94 -0.06 -6.56
C LEU A 47 13.85 -0.08 -5.49
N THR A 48 14.20 0.05 -4.21
CA THR A 48 13.28 -0.04 -3.06
C THR A 48 12.63 1.29 -2.70
N GLY A 49 12.29 2.11 -3.71
CA GLY A 49 11.56 3.35 -3.51
C GLY A 49 10.09 3.09 -3.19
N PHE A 50 9.52 3.84 -2.23
CA PHE A 50 8.08 3.76 -1.96
C PHE A 50 7.35 4.85 -2.72
N ASN A 51 6.42 4.45 -3.59
CA ASN A 51 5.58 5.37 -4.34
C ASN A 51 4.43 5.84 -3.45
N CYS A 52 4.25 7.15 -3.34
CA CYS A 52 3.09 7.74 -2.69
C CYS A 52 2.00 8.09 -3.71
N ARG A 53 0.74 8.21 -3.26
CA ARG A 53 -0.39 8.62 -4.10
C ARG A 53 -0.23 10.01 -4.72
N CYS A 54 0.62 10.87 -4.15
CA CYS A 54 0.99 12.15 -4.75
C CYS A 54 1.94 12.05 -5.96
N GLY A 55 2.27 10.85 -6.43
CA GLY A 55 3.10 10.62 -7.61
C GLY A 55 4.61 10.69 -7.36
N ASN A 56 5.04 10.81 -6.11
CA ASN A 56 6.44 10.95 -5.73
C ASN A 56 6.99 9.69 -5.04
N ILE A 57 8.30 9.52 -5.09
CA ILE A 57 9.01 8.39 -4.48
C ILE A 57 9.71 8.87 -3.19
N PHE A 58 9.62 8.05 -2.15
CA PHE A 58 10.19 8.33 -0.84
C PHE A 58 11.02 7.15 -0.30
N CYS A 59 11.89 7.44 0.68
CA CYS A 59 12.60 6.41 1.43
C CYS A 59 11.71 5.82 2.53
N ALA A 60 12.17 4.73 3.18
CA ALA A 60 11.41 4.06 4.25
C ALA A 60 10.93 5.00 5.36
N VAL A 61 11.71 6.04 5.68
CA VAL A 61 11.38 7.01 6.74
C VAL A 61 10.31 8.02 6.31
N HIS A 62 10.27 8.40 5.03
CA HIS A 62 9.36 9.42 4.50
C HIS A 62 8.18 8.83 3.70
N ARG A 63 7.97 7.52 3.81
CA ARG A 63 6.93 6.78 3.09
C ARG A 63 5.52 7.26 3.43
N TYR A 64 5.26 7.55 4.70
CA TYR A 64 3.94 7.90 5.19
C TYR A 64 3.57 9.35 4.86
N SER A 65 2.27 9.59 4.63
CA SER A 65 1.74 10.91 4.26
C SER A 65 1.85 11.96 5.36
N ASP A 66 2.15 11.57 6.59
CA ASP A 66 2.42 12.53 7.68
C ASP A 66 3.87 13.02 7.67
N LYS A 67 4.77 12.34 6.93
CA LYS A 67 6.21 12.64 6.87
C LYS A 67 6.59 13.50 5.66
N HIS A 68 5.63 13.80 4.81
CA HIS A 68 5.77 14.73 3.70
C HIS A 68 4.43 15.42 3.52
N ASP A 69 4.40 16.73 3.24
CA ASP A 69 3.16 17.46 2.97
C ASP A 69 2.49 16.92 1.69
N CYS A 70 1.74 15.83 1.84
CA CYS A 70 1.15 15.10 0.74
C CYS A 70 -0.03 15.91 0.22
N PRO A 71 -0.01 16.41 -1.04
CA PRO A 71 -1.12 17.17 -1.60
C PRO A 71 -2.35 16.29 -1.91
N PHE A 72 -2.31 15.00 -1.58
CA PHE A 72 -3.39 14.06 -1.87
C PHE A 72 -4.39 14.01 -0.71
N GLU A 73 -5.63 14.39 -0.98
CA GLU A 73 -6.73 14.40 -0.01
C GLU A 73 -7.33 13.00 0.21
N TYR A 74 -6.76 12.25 1.15
CA TYR A 74 -7.22 10.90 1.49
C TYR A 74 -8.66 10.87 2.01
N ARG A 75 -9.10 11.90 2.75
CA ARG A 75 -10.44 11.96 3.34
C ARG A 75 -11.54 12.07 2.30
N THR A 76 -11.32 12.86 1.26
CA THR A 76 -12.30 13.06 0.20
C THR A 76 -12.38 11.82 -0.68
N ALA A 77 -11.23 11.25 -1.04
CA ALA A 77 -11.18 10.00 -1.79
C ALA A 77 -11.86 8.84 -1.05
N ALA A 78 -11.68 8.74 0.28
CA ALA A 78 -12.35 7.73 1.09
C ALA A 78 -13.87 7.95 1.16
N ARG A 79 -14.32 9.20 1.33
CA ARG A 79 -15.75 9.52 1.36
C ARG A 79 -16.45 9.24 0.05
N ASP A 80 -15.84 9.59 -1.09
CA ASP A 80 -16.37 9.27 -2.41
C ASP A 80 -16.47 7.75 -2.63
N ALA A 81 -15.42 7.01 -2.29
CA ALA A 81 -15.44 5.55 -2.37
C ALA A 81 -16.53 4.91 -1.50
N ILE A 82 -16.73 5.41 -0.28
CA ILE A 82 -17.79 4.94 0.62
C ILE A 82 -19.17 5.34 0.08
N GLY A 83 -19.35 6.59 -0.37
CA GLY A 83 -20.61 7.08 -0.92
C GLY A 83 -21.05 6.28 -2.14
N LYS A 84 -20.11 5.97 -3.04
CA LYS A 84 -20.37 5.11 -4.20
C LYS A 84 -20.70 3.66 -3.82
N ALA A 85 -20.15 3.17 -2.71
CA ALA A 85 -20.38 1.81 -2.25
C ALA A 85 -21.66 1.66 -1.40
N ASN A 86 -22.25 2.75 -0.91
CA ASN A 86 -23.41 2.66 -0.04
C ASN A 86 -24.68 2.42 -0.87
N PRO A 87 -25.38 1.28 -0.70
CA PRO A 87 -26.64 1.05 -1.40
C PRO A 87 -27.72 2.00 -0.89
N VAL A 88 -28.61 2.43 -1.79
CA VAL A 88 -29.76 3.26 -1.43
C VAL A 88 -30.66 2.46 -0.48
N CYS A 89 -30.66 2.84 0.79
CA CYS A 89 -31.53 2.22 1.79
C CYS A 89 -32.97 2.70 1.59
N GLU A 90 -33.74 1.97 0.79
CA GLU A 90 -35.19 2.15 0.70
C GLU A 90 -35.86 1.47 1.90
N GLY A 91 -36.07 2.25 2.96
CA GLY A 91 -36.91 1.80 4.07
C GLY A 91 -38.37 1.77 3.64
N ARG A 92 -38.98 0.57 3.61
CA ARG A 92 -40.45 0.45 3.56
C ARG A 92 -41.01 1.09 4.83
N LYS A 93 -41.69 2.23 4.68
CA LYS A 93 -42.52 2.78 5.74
C LYS A 93 -43.70 1.83 5.94
N ALA A 94 -43.81 1.28 7.15
CA ALA A 94 -44.97 0.53 7.62
C ALA A 94 -46.09 1.48 8.05
#